data_AF-A0A534QIF5-F1
#
_entry.id   AF-A0A534QIF5-F1
#
_cell.length_a   1.000
_cell.length_b   1.000
_cell.length_c   1.000
_cell.angle_alpha   90.00
_cell.angle_beta   90.00
_cell.angle_gamma   90.00
#
_symmetry.space_group_name_H-M   'P 1'
#
loop_
_entity.id
_entity.type
_entity.pdbx_description
1 polymer ?
#
loop_
_entity_poly.entity_id
_entity_poly.type
_entity_poly.pdbx_seq_one_letter_code
_entity_poly.pdbx_strand_id
1 'polypeptide(L)'
;MAALAACQGGSDIEELKKGQKDILAKLDGLDKAVQQVKAGAPAARPQMPDPNKVYAIPVSDSPVRGPKAAKVTIVEFSDFQ
;
A
#
# COMPACT_ATOMS: atom_id res chain seq x y z
N MET A 1 14.82 -38.45 52.42
CA MET A 1 14.08 -37.34 51.77
C MET A 1 14.98 -36.78 50.68
N ALA A 2 14.48 -36.73 49.44
CA ALA A 2 15.06 -36.08 48.26
C ALA A 2 16.39 -36.63 47.69
N ALA A 3 16.28 -37.62 46.81
CA ALA A 3 17.18 -37.84 45.69
C ALA A 3 16.41 -37.58 44.39
N LEU A 4 17.11 -37.12 43.34
CA LEU A 4 16.67 -36.87 41.96
C LEU A 4 15.87 -35.58 41.69
N ALA A 5 16.58 -34.50 41.37
CA ALA A 5 16.07 -33.41 40.53
C ALA A 5 17.22 -32.76 39.71
N ALA A 6 17.99 -33.57 38.96
CA ALA A 6 19.16 -33.10 38.21
C ALA A 6 19.25 -33.58 36.75
N CYS A 7 18.12 -33.90 36.09
CA CYS A 7 18.13 -34.38 34.69
C CYS A 7 17.35 -33.53 33.68
N GLN A 8 16.74 -32.39 34.04
CA GLN A 8 15.95 -31.61 33.08
C GLN A 8 16.75 -30.61 32.23
N GLY A 9 17.91 -30.12 32.70
CA GLY A 9 18.67 -29.08 31.98
C GLY A 9 19.29 -29.50 30.65
N GLY A 10 19.51 -30.81 30.40
CA GLY A 10 20.11 -31.29 29.15
C GLY A 10 19.16 -31.22 27.95
N SER A 11 17.89 -31.58 28.17
CA SER A 11 16.83 -31.54 27.16
C SER A 11 16.45 -30.11 26.77
N ASP A 12 16.39 -29.20 27.74
CA ASP A 12 16.03 -27.79 27.50
C ASP A 12 17.10 -27.07 26.68
N ILE A 13 18.39 -27.39 26.91
CA ILE A 13 19.52 -26.84 26.13
C ILE A 13 19.50 -27.33 24.67
N GLU A 14 19.10 -28.59 24.43
CA GLU A 14 18.97 -29.15 23.09
C GLU A 14 17.81 -28.47 22.32
N GLU A 15 16.69 -28.22 22.99
CA GLU A 15 15.52 -27.53 22.44
C GLU A 15 15.81 -26.06 22.11
N LEU A 16 16.56 -25.36 22.98
CA LEU A 16 17.01 -23.99 22.73
C LEU A 16 17.98 -23.91 21.53
N LYS A 17 18.88 -24.88 21.36
CA LYS A 17 19.77 -24.95 20.18
C LYS A 17 18.99 -25.21 18.89
N LYS A 18 17.97 -26.08 18.95
CA LYS A 18 17.08 -26.32 17.81
C LYS A 18 16.28 -25.06 17.47
N GLY A 19 15.71 -24.40 18.49
CA GLY A 19 15.00 -23.13 18.34
C GLY A 19 15.88 -22.03 17.73
N GLN A 20 17.13 -21.88 18.15
CA GLN A 20 18.07 -20.94 17.53
C GLN A 20 18.33 -21.24 16.06
N LYS A 21 18.52 -22.51 15.69
CA LYS A 21 18.69 -22.90 14.28
C LYS A 21 17.45 -22.60 13.44
N ASP A 22 16.27 -22.85 13.98
CA ASP A 22 15.00 -22.56 13.31
C ASP A 22 14.76 -21.05 13.15
N ILE A 23 15.16 -20.24 14.15
CA ILE A 23 15.10 -18.77 14.08
C ILE A 23 16.06 -18.25 13.01
N LEU A 24 17.30 -18.74 12.98
CA LEU A 24 18.29 -18.35 11.96
C LEU A 24 17.80 -18.70 10.55
N ALA A 25 17.25 -19.90 10.35
CA ALA A 25 16.68 -20.29 9.06
C ALA A 25 15.50 -19.39 8.64
N LYS A 26 14.67 -18.96 9.60
CA LYS A 26 13.57 -18.00 9.34
C LYS A 26 14.08 -16.60 9.03
N LEU A 27 15.14 -16.14 9.70
CA LEU A 27 15.77 -14.84 9.40
C LEU A 27 16.35 -14.82 7.99
N ASP A 28 17.06 -15.88 7.57
CA ASP A 28 17.55 -16.02 6.19
C ASP A 28 16.40 -16.01 5.17
N GLY A 29 15.27 -16.64 5.50
CA GLY A 29 14.06 -16.64 4.68
C GLY A 29 13.44 -15.25 4.56
N LEU A 30 13.36 -14.50 5.67
CA LEU A 30 12.85 -13.14 5.70
C LEU A 30 13.77 -12.19 4.93
N ASP A 31 15.09 -12.31 5.07
CA ASP A 31 16.05 -11.50 4.30
C ASP A 31 15.91 -11.75 2.80
N LYS A 32 15.76 -13.01 2.36
CA LYS A 32 15.50 -13.33 0.95
C LYS A 32 14.19 -12.71 0.46
N ALA A 33 13.12 -12.76 1.26
CA ALA A 33 11.84 -12.15 0.91
C ALA A 33 11.94 -10.62 0.81
N VAL A 34 12.65 -9.97 1.74
CA VAL A 34 12.89 -8.52 1.72
C VAL A 34 13.71 -8.12 0.49
N GLN A 35 14.74 -8.89 0.13
CA GLN A 35 15.54 -8.64 -1.08
C GLN A 35 14.69 -8.80 -2.36
N GLN A 36 13.80 -9.80 -2.41
CA GLN A 36 12.87 -9.97 -3.53
C GLN A 36 11.88 -8.81 -3.67
N VAL A 37 11.32 -8.33 -2.56
CA VAL A 37 10.43 -7.15 -2.56
C VAL A 37 11.18 -5.90 -3.02
N LYS A 38 12.45 -5.75 -2.62
CA LYS A 38 13.29 -4.60 -3.00
C LYS A 38 13.77 -4.65 -4.46
N ALA A 39 13.96 -5.85 -5.01
CA ALA A 39 14.38 -6.06 -6.40
C ALA A 39 13.24 -5.96 -7.43
N GLY A 40 11.98 -5.96 -6.96
CA GLY A 40 10.83 -5.70 -7.81
C GLY A 40 10.82 -4.25 -8.30
N ALA A 41 10.83 -4.04 -9.62
CA ALA A 41 10.62 -2.72 -10.19
C ALA A 41 9.23 -2.21 -9.77
N PRO A 42 9.08 -0.93 -9.34
CA PRO A 42 7.77 -0.39 -9.03
C PRO A 42 6.90 -0.48 -10.28
N ALA A 43 5.72 -1.07 -10.14
CA ALA A 43 4.72 -1.03 -11.20
C ALA A 43 4.46 0.45 -11.56
N ALA A 44 4.53 0.75 -12.86
CA ALA A 44 4.24 2.10 -13.35
C ALA A 44 2.83 2.47 -12.92
N ARG A 45 2.70 3.46 -12.03
CA ARG A 45 1.40 3.99 -11.65
C ARG A 45 0.87 4.81 -12.83
N PRO A 46 -0.44 4.74 -13.13
CA PRO A 46 -1.05 5.63 -14.10
C PRO A 46 -0.71 7.08 -13.74
N GLN A 47 -0.26 7.86 -14.72
CA GLN A 47 -0.06 9.28 -14.50
C GLN A 47 -1.42 9.91 -14.19
N MET A 48 -1.50 10.61 -13.05
CA MET A 48 -2.69 11.38 -12.71
C MET A 48 -2.81 12.56 -13.69
N PRO A 49 -4.03 12.96 -14.08
CA PRO A 49 -4.25 14.21 -14.80
C PRO A 49 -3.62 15.38 -14.05
N ASP A 50 -3.03 16.32 -14.78
CA ASP A 50 -2.47 17.55 -14.20
C ASP A 50 -3.58 18.34 -13.47
N PRO A 51 -3.46 18.58 -12.15
CA PRO A 51 -4.44 19.33 -11.38
C PRO A 51 -4.69 20.76 -11.89
N ASN A 52 -3.73 21.35 -12.59
CA ASN A 52 -3.81 22.73 -13.08
C ASN A 52 -4.22 22.81 -14.56
N LYS A 53 -4.54 21.69 -15.19
CA LYS A 53 -4.93 21.69 -16.60
C LYS A 53 -6.26 22.41 -16.79
N VAL A 54 -6.24 23.46 -17.60
CA VAL A 54 -7.42 24.21 -18.02
C VAL A 54 -8.07 23.52 -19.22
N TYR A 55 -9.38 23.27 -19.15
CA TYR A 55 -10.17 22.68 -20.21
C TYR A 55 -11.13 23.72 -20.80
N ALA A 56 -11.08 23.91 -22.12
CA ALA A 56 -12.03 24.75 -22.82
C ALA A 56 -13.34 23.97 -23.05
N ILE A 57 -14.46 24.51 -22.60
CA ILE A 57 -15.78 23.92 -22.78
C ILE A 57 -16.57 24.76 -23.80
N PRO A 58 -16.97 24.20 -24.96
CA PRO A 58 -17.79 24.91 -25.92
C PRO A 58 -19.21 25.07 -25.37
N VAL A 59 -19.69 26.32 -25.29
CA VAL A 59 -21.02 26.64 -24.74
C VAL A 59 -22.06 27.01 -25.81
N SER A 60 -21.64 27.52 -26.98
CA SER A 60 -22.48 27.86 -28.14
C SER A 60 -23.89 28.37 -27.78
N ASP A 61 -24.93 27.64 -28.17
CA ASP A 61 -26.36 27.91 -28.01
C ASP A 61 -26.98 27.18 -26.80
N SER A 62 -26.13 26.71 -25.86
CA SER A 62 -26.59 26.02 -24.65
C SER A 62 -27.54 26.90 -23.83
N PRO A 63 -28.56 26.33 -23.18
CA PRO A 63 -29.45 27.08 -22.30
C PRO A 63 -28.69 27.79 -21.18
N VAL A 64 -28.99 29.08 -20.98
CA VAL A 64 -28.34 29.90 -19.94
C VAL A 64 -29.36 30.36 -18.91
N ARG A 65 -29.01 30.18 -17.64
CA ARG A 65 -29.73 30.75 -16.50
C ARG A 65 -28.88 31.80 -15.80
N GLY A 66 -29.41 33.03 -15.70
CA GLY A 66 -28.78 34.13 -14.98
C GLY A 66 -28.25 35.26 -15.88
N PRO A 67 -27.54 36.25 -15.32
CA PRO A 67 -27.04 37.40 -16.06
C PRO A 67 -25.92 37.03 -17.05
N LYS A 68 -25.95 37.61 -18.25
CA LYS A 68 -24.91 37.41 -19.28
C LYS A 68 -23.49 37.86 -18.84
N ALA A 69 -23.41 38.83 -17.94
CA ALA A 69 -22.16 39.41 -17.45
C ALA A 69 -21.83 38.96 -16.00
N ALA A 70 -22.26 37.76 -15.61
CA ALA A 70 -21.89 37.18 -14.32
C ALA A 70 -20.35 37.03 -14.22
N LYS A 71 -19.78 37.34 -13.05
CA LYS A 71 -18.33 37.23 -12.80
C LYS A 71 -17.82 35.79 -12.82
N VAL A 72 -18.71 34.84 -12.59
CA VAL A 72 -18.44 33.41 -12.58
C VAL A 72 -19.52 32.73 -13.40
N THR A 73 -19.11 31.81 -14.27
CA THR A 73 -19.98 30.97 -15.08
C THR A 73 -19.75 29.52 -14.69
N ILE A 74 -20.84 28.80 -14.41
CA ILE A 74 -20.83 27.36 -14.11
C ILE A 74 -21.48 26.65 -15.30
N VAL A 75 -20.82 25.61 -15.80
CA VAL A 75 -21.35 24.74 -16.87
C VAL A 75 -21.73 23.41 -16.25
N GLU A 76 -22.98 22.99 -16.45
CA GLU A 76 -23.55 21.75 -15.90
C GLU A 76 -23.82 20.77 -17.05
N PHE A 77 -23.48 19.50 -16.85
CA PHE A 77 -23.81 18.39 -17.74
C PHE A 77 -24.77 17.46 -17.01
N SER A 78 -25.97 17.29 -17.54
CA SER A 78 -27.04 16.48 -16.95
C SER A 78 -27.74 15.66 -18.03
N ASP A 79 -28.21 14.47 -17.66
CA ASP A 79 -28.94 13.54 -18.51
C ASP A 79 -30.26 13.18 -17.80
N PHE A 80 -31.39 13.27 -18.52
CA PHE A 80 -32.73 13.04 -17.99
C PHE A 80 -33.31 11.80 -18.66
N GLN A 81 -33.49 10.73 -17.88
CA GLN A 81 -34.17 9.50 -18.29
C GLN A 81 -35.67 9.57 -18.04
#